data_AF-A0A960DCX9-F1
#
_entry.id   AF-A0A960DCX9-F1
#
_cell.length_a   1.000
_cell.length_b   1.000
_cell.length_c   1.000
_cell.angle_alpha   90.00
_cell.angle_beta   90.00
_cell.angle_gamma   90.00
#
_symmetry.space_group_name_H-M   'P 1'
#
loop_
_entity.id
_entity.type
_entity.pdbx_description
1 polymer ?
#
loop_
_entity_poly.entity_id
_entity_poly.type
_entity_poly.pdbx_seq_one_letter_code
_entity_poly.pdbx_strand_id
1 'polypeptide(L)' 'MRTREDMTFEPAEYERRLTELRERMARRQLDAVVITDPENLMYLTDYQTTGYSFFQA' A
#
# COMPACT_ATOMS: atom_id res chain seq x y z
N MET A 1 -6.51 1.92 8.34
CA MET A 1 -5.22 2.62 8.25
C MET A 1 -5.28 3.77 9.25
N ARG A 2 -4.18 4.11 9.94
CA ARG A 2 -4.17 5.33 10.77
C ARG A 2 -3.97 6.51 9.84
N THR A 3 -4.90 7.45 9.86
CA THR A 3 -4.80 8.71 9.11
C THR A 3 -3.79 9.63 9.79
N ARG A 4 -2.94 10.29 9.00
CA ARG A 4 -2.03 11.34 9.45
C ARG A 4 -2.37 12.63 8.72
N GLU A 5 -2.01 13.78 9.30
CA GLU A 5 -2.26 15.09 8.69
C GLU A 5 -1.29 15.43 7.55
N ASP A 6 -0.17 14.70 7.46
CA ASP A 6 0.92 14.91 6.50
C ASP A 6 0.90 13.95 5.31
N MET A 7 -0.25 13.32 5.04
CA MET A 7 -0.38 12.33 3.97
C MET A 7 -0.32 12.97 2.58
N THR A 8 0.29 12.26 1.62
CA THR A 8 0.42 12.75 0.23
C THR A 8 -0.94 12.95 -0.46
N PHE A 9 -1.91 12.08 -0.17
CA PHE A 9 -3.27 12.17 -0.69
C PHE A 9 -4.30 12.20 0.45
N GLU A 10 -5.52 12.61 0.11
CA GLU A 10 -6.65 12.53 1.03
C GLU A 10 -6.88 11.08 1.53
N PRO A 11 -7.33 10.87 2.77
CA PRO A 11 -7.51 9.53 3.34
C PRO A 11 -8.43 8.62 2.51
N ALA A 12 -9.46 9.21 1.89
CA ALA A 12 -10.41 8.52 1.03
C ALA A 12 -9.75 7.84 -0.19
N GLU A 13 -8.64 8.37 -0.69
CA GLU A 13 -7.91 7.76 -1.81
C GLU A 13 -7.25 6.44 -1.39
N TYR A 14 -6.67 6.38 -0.19
CA TYR A 14 -6.07 5.14 0.32
C TYR A 14 -7.15 4.09 0.64
N GLU A 15 -8.31 4.51 1.15
CA GLU A 15 -9.46 3.63 1.36
C GLU A 15 -9.95 3.00 0.05
N ARG A 16 -10.04 3.79 -1.02
CA ARG A 16 -10.38 3.31 -2.36
C ARG A 16 -9.36 2.27 -2.85
N ARG A 17 -8.06 2.57 -2.76
CA ARG A 17 -6.97 1.65 -3.18
C ARG A 17 -7.03 0.32 -2.43
N LEU A 18 -7.22 0.36 -1.11
CA LEU A 18 -7.33 -0.85 -0.28
C LEU A 18 -8.59 -1.66 -0.61
N THR A 19 -9.70 -0.99 -0.91
CA THR A 19 -10.95 -1.65 -1.31
C THR A 19 -10.77 -2.42 -2.61
N GLU A 20 -10.20 -1.77 -3.63
CA GLU A 20 -9.91 -2.42 -4.91
C GLU A 20 -8.93 -3.59 -4.79
N LEU A 21 -7.92 -3.48 -3.92
CA LEU A 21 -7.01 -4.59 -3.62
C LEU A 21 -7.77 -5.78 -3.01
N ARG A 22 -8.64 -5.54 -2.02
CA ARG A 22 -9.43 -6.59 -1.37
C ARG A 22 -10.42 -7.25 -2.32
N GLU A 23 -11.05 -6.50 -3.22
CA GLU A 23 -11.91 -7.07 -4.26
C GLU A 23 -11.13 -7.99 -5.22
N ARG A 24 -9.90 -7.59 -5.57
CA ARG A 24 -8.99 -8.41 -6.38
C ARG A 24 -8.52 -9.66 -5.65
N MET A 25 -8.33 -9.59 -4.32
CA MET A 25 -8.01 -10.73 -3.47
C MET A 25 -9.19 -11.70 -3.37
N ALA A 26 -10.40 -11.19 -3.11
CA ALA A 26 -11.62 -11.98 -3.01
C ALA A 26 -11.91 -12.77 -4.30
N ARG A 27 -11.77 -12.11 -5.46
CA ARG A 27 -11.91 -12.77 -6.78
C ARG A 27 -10.90 -13.89 -7.03
N ARG A 28 -9.74 -13.84 -6.35
CA ARG A 28 -8.66 -14.83 -6.47
C ARG A 28 -8.59 -15.81 -5.30
N GLN A 29 -9.54 -15.73 -4.37
CA GLN A 29 -9.56 -16.55 -3.15
C GLN A 29 -8.26 -16.41 -2.33
N LEU A 30 -7.75 -15.19 -2.22
CA LEU A 30 -6.57 -14.87 -1.41
C LEU A 30 -7.00 -14.33 -0.05
N ASP A 31 -6.67 -15.04 1.01
CA ASP A 31 -6.97 -14.60 2.39
C ASP A 31 -6.00 -13.52 2.88
N ALA A 32 -4.77 -13.52 2.36
CA ALA A 32 -3.73 -12.56 2.71
C ALA A 32 -2.78 -12.31 1.52
N VAL A 33 -2.12 -11.16 1.54
CA VAL A 33 -1.02 -10.81 0.63
C VAL A 33 0.16 -10.29 1.43
N VAL A 34 1.36 -10.66 1.02
CA VAL A 34 2.61 -10.08 1.53
C VAL A 34 3.16 -9.18 0.43
N ILE A 35 3.27 -7.88 0.71
CA ILE A 35 3.74 -6.89 -0.25
C ILE A 35 5.17 -6.52 0.12
N THR A 36 6.11 -6.86 -0.76
CA THR A 36 7.55 -6.61 -0.58
C THR A 36 8.06 -5.46 -1.43
N ASP A 37 7.39 -5.20 -2.55
CA ASP A 37 7.73 -4.10 -3.45
C ASP A 37 7.44 -2.74 -2.77
N PRO A 38 8.46 -1.88 -2.59
CA PRO A 38 8.29 -0.58 -1.94
C PRO A 38 7.34 0.34 -2.69
N GLU A 39 7.25 0.25 -4.01
CA GLU A 39 6.33 1.08 -4.78
C GLU A 39 4.89 0.76 -4.40
N ASN A 40 4.57 -0.53 -4.22
CA ASN A 40 3.27 -0.98 -3.77
C ASN A 40 3.00 -0.61 -2.31
N LEU A 41 4.01 -0.68 -1.43
CA LEU A 41 3.90 -0.22 -0.04
C LEU A 41 3.60 1.28 0.01
N MET A 42 4.34 2.08 -0.76
CA MET A 42 4.09 3.51 -0.88
C MET A 42 2.69 3.82 -1.42
N TYR A 43 2.31 3.17 -2.51
CA TYR A 43 1.02 3.37 -3.15
C TYR A 43 -0.15 3.06 -2.20
N LEU A 44 -0.04 2.01 -1.38
CA LEU A 44 -1.14 1.57 -0.51
C LEU A 44 -1.14 2.23 0.87
N THR A 45 0.00 2.74 1.34
CA THR A 45 0.15 3.13 2.75
C THR A 45 0.86 4.44 2.99
N ASP A 46 1.38 5.11 1.95
CA ASP A 46 2.19 6.32 2.09
C ASP A 46 3.42 6.12 3.00
N TYR A 47 3.96 4.90 2.98
CA TYR A 47 5.12 4.52 3.76
C TYR A 47 6.36 4.37 2.88
N GLN A 48 7.28 5.33 3.01
CA GLN A 48 8.58 5.28 2.33
C GLN A 48 9.54 4.43 3.13
N THR A 49 10.03 3.35 2.53
CA THR A 49 11.19 2.61 3.05
C THR A 49 12.45 3.16 2.36
N THR A 50 13.35 3.75 3.14
CA THR A 50 14.62 4.26 2.58
C THR A 50 15.53 3.12 2.10
N GLY A 51 15.42 1.92 2.71
CA GLY A 51 16.35 0.83 2.46
C GLY A 51 16.35 0.25 1.03
N TYR A 52 15.23 0.26 0.30
CA TYR A 52 15.19 -0.42 -1.01
C TYR A 52 16.09 0.25 -2.04
N SER A 53 16.07 1.58 -2.12
CA SER A 53 16.92 2.34 -3.06
C SER A 53 18.42 2.24 -2.72
N PHE A 54 18.78 1.95 -1.47
CA PHE A 54 20.16 1.90 -1.02
C PHE A 54 20.80 0.49 -1.06
N PHE A 55 20.01 -0.59 -0.98
CA PHE A 55 20.55 -1.95 -0.83
C PHE A 55 20.21 -2.92 -1.98
N GLN A 56 19.57 -2.45 -3.04
CA GLN A 56 19.27 -3.25 -4.26
C GLN A 56 20.08 -2.81 -5.50
N ALA A 57 21.14 -2.03 -5.30
CA ALA A 57 22.10 -1.70 -6.37
C ALA A 57 23.00 -2.88 -6.73
#